data_AF-A3Z082-F1
#
_entry.id   AF-A3Z082-F1
#
_cell.length_a   1.000
_cell.length_b   1.000
_cell.length_c   1.000
_cell.angle_alpha   90.00
_cell.angle_beta   90.00
_cell.angle_gamma   90.00
#
_symmetry.space_group_name_H-M   'P 1'
#
loop_
_entity.id
_entity.type
_entity.pdbx_description
1 polymer ?
#
loop_
_entity_poly.entity_id
_entity_poly.type
_entity_poly.pdbx_seq_one_letter_code
_entity_poly.pdbx_strand_id
1 'polypeptide(L)' 'MPDTTTPLPAIGSRCWRDLISPETGATVLSLAAETPEDDPMVELAYDEGGSGWWPLSTLVFVQA' A
#
# COMPACT_ATOMS: atom_id res chain seq x y z
N MET A 1 -15.72 -17.80 10.91
CA MET A 1 -14.52 -16.96 11.06
C MET A 1 -14.67 -15.84 10.05
N PRO A 2 -14.49 -14.55 10.39
CA PRO A 2 -14.50 -13.54 9.35
C PRO A 2 -13.27 -13.79 8.49
N ASP A 3 -13.47 -14.14 7.23
CA ASP A 3 -12.45 -14.09 6.19
C ASP A 3 -11.98 -12.64 6.13
N THR A 4 -10.97 -12.33 6.94
CA THR A 4 -10.44 -10.97 7.11
C THR A 4 -9.45 -10.74 5.97
N THR A 5 -9.93 -10.88 4.74
CA THR A 5 -9.20 -10.42 3.57
C THR A 5 -9.23 -8.91 3.67
N THR A 6 -8.13 -8.32 4.12
CA THR A 6 -7.94 -6.86 4.08
C THR A 6 -8.23 -6.42 2.65
N PRO A 7 -9.23 -5.53 2.42
CA PRO A 7 -9.60 -5.14 1.07
C PRO A 7 -8.39 -4.52 0.38
N LEU A 8 -8.07 -5.02 -0.82
CA LEU A 8 -6.96 -4.51 -1.61
C LEU A 8 -7.21 -3.03 -1.95
N PRO A 9 -6.19 -2.16 -1.82
CA PRO A 9 -6.34 -0.75 -2.16
C PRO A 9 -6.51 -0.59 -3.67
N ALA A 10 -7.28 0.41 -4.07
CA ALA A 10 -7.38 0.76 -5.49
C ALA A 10 -6.06 1.37 -5.98
N ILE A 11 -5.67 1.05 -7.21
CA ILE A 11 -4.57 1.75 -7.89
C ILE A 11 -4.90 3.24 -7.96
N GLY A 12 -3.95 4.09 -7.59
CA GLY A 12 -4.13 5.54 -7.44
C GLY A 12 -4.50 6.00 -6.03
N SER A 13 -4.74 5.08 -5.08
CA SER A 13 -5.01 5.45 -3.69
C SER A 13 -3.77 6.08 -3.04
N ARG A 14 -3.97 7.16 -2.27
CA ARG A 14 -2.91 7.74 -1.44
C ARG A 14 -2.71 6.92 -0.18
N CYS A 15 -1.45 6.61 0.11
CA CYS A 15 -1.02 5.91 1.30
C CYS A 15 0.29 6.51 1.82
N TRP A 16 0.63 6.20 3.06
CA TRP A 16 1.95 6.45 3.63
C TRP A 16 2.39 5.21 4.39
N ARG A 17 3.67 5.16 4.70
CA ARG A 17 4.22 4.13 5.58
C ARG A 17 3.96 4.55 7.01
N ASP A 18 3.53 3.62 7.86
CA ASP A 18 3.30 3.91 9.30
C ASP A 18 4.55 4.49 10.00
N LEU A 19 5.73 4.09 9.51
CA LEU A 19 7.04 4.44 10.10
C LEU A 19 7.76 5.63 9.44
N ILE A 20 7.26 6.16 8.32
CA ILE A 20 7.85 7.33 7.64
C ILE A 20 6.78 8.41 7.67
N SER A 21 7.09 9.52 8.35
CA SER A 21 6.21 10.66 8.58
C SER A 21 5.19 10.89 7.44
N PRO A 22 3.94 11.26 7.77
CA PRO A 22 2.86 11.49 6.79
C PRO A 22 3.18 12.60 5.76
N GLU A 23 4.30 13.30 5.93
CA GLU A 23 4.84 14.30 5.04
C GLU A 23 5.28 13.72 3.69
N THR A 24 5.75 12.46 3.66
CA THR A 24 6.14 11.79 2.42
C THR A 24 5.01 10.91 1.91
N GLY A 25 4.09 11.50 1.16
CA GLY A 25 2.98 10.77 0.54
C GLY A 25 3.47 9.75 -0.49
N ALA A 26 2.77 8.62 -0.58
CA ALA A 26 2.93 7.63 -1.63
C ALA A 26 1.60 7.32 -2.29
N THR A 27 1.63 6.82 -3.52
CA THR A 27 0.45 6.45 -4.29
C THR A 27 0.58 5.02 -4.76
N VAL A 28 -0.47 4.21 -4.60
CA VAL A 28 -0.48 2.83 -5.10
C VAL A 28 -0.38 2.85 -6.61
N LEU A 29 0.67 2.24 -7.14
CA LEU A 29 0.92 2.09 -8.57
C LEU A 29 0.45 0.74 -9.08
N SER A 30 0.72 -0.34 -8.33
CA SER A 30 0.41 -1.69 -8.74
C SER A 30 0.20 -2.64 -7.54
N LEU A 31 -0.49 -3.74 -7.78
CA LEU A 31 -0.66 -4.87 -6.86
C LEU A 31 0.09 -6.05 -7.46
N ALA A 32 0.94 -6.72 -6.69
CA ALA A 32 1.62 -7.91 -7.20
C ALA A 32 0.61 -9.07 -7.30
N ALA A 33 0.62 -9.76 -8.44
CA ALA A 33 -0.36 -10.80 -8.76
C ALA A 33 -0.15 -12.10 -7.95
N GLU A 34 1.06 -12.34 -7.44
CA GLU A 34 1.48 -13.58 -6.78
C GLU A 34 2.02 -13.33 -5.37
N THR A 35 1.19 -12.72 -4.52
CA THR A 35 1.58 -12.38 -3.14
C THR A 35 0.83 -13.25 -2.13
N PRO A 36 1.40 -13.46 -0.93
CA PRO A 36 0.69 -14.19 0.12
C PRO A 36 -0.67 -13.56 0.39
N GLU A 37 -1.70 -14.40 0.50
CA GLU A 37 -3.09 -13.97 0.72
C GLU A 37 -3.25 -13.14 2.00
N ASP A 38 -2.38 -13.40 2.99
CA ASP A 38 -2.36 -12.70 4.27
C ASP A 38 -1.73 -11.30 4.21
N ASP A 39 -0.75 -11.06 3.33
CA ASP A 39 -0.05 -9.78 3.24
C ASP A 39 0.43 -9.47 1.81
N PRO A 40 -0.44 -8.90 0.97
CA PRO A 40 -0.12 -8.65 -0.42
C PRO A 40 0.91 -7.53 -0.57
N MET A 41 1.83 -7.69 -1.53
CA MET A 41 2.80 -6.67 -1.90
C MET A 41 2.15 -5.65 -2.86
N VAL A 42 2.30 -4.37 -2.54
CA VAL A 42 1.90 -3.24 -3.39
C VAL A 42 3.11 -2.44 -3.83
N GLU A 43 3.11 -2.04 -5.09
CA GLU A 43 4.05 -1.05 -5.59
C GLU A 43 3.52 0.34 -5.31
N LEU A 44 4.36 1.17 -4.74
CA LEU A 44 4.07 2.55 -4.42
C LEU A 44 4.96 3.47 -5.23
N ALA A 45 4.41 4.58 -5.71
CA ALA A 45 5.15 5.72 -6.25
C ALA A 45 5.25 6.81 -5.17
N TYR A 46 6.47 7.25 -4.86
CA TYR A 46 6.72 8.30 -3.87
C TYR A 46 6.61 9.69 -4.50
N ASP A 47 6.15 10.68 -3.72
CA ASP A 47 6.07 12.08 -4.16
C ASP A 47 7.45 12.68 -4.47
N GLU A 48 8.49 12.28 -3.71
CA GLU A 48 9.89 12.66 -3.94
C GLU A 48 10.50 12.02 -5.20
N GLY A 49 9.78 11.09 -5.83
CA GLY A 49 10.22 10.32 -7.00
C GLY A 49 10.71 8.92 -6.65
N GLY A 50 10.58 8.02 -7.63
CA GLY A 50 10.90 6.60 -7.49
C GLY A 50 9.69 5.74 -7.10
N SER A 51 9.86 4.42 -7.20
CA SER A 51 8.87 3.44 -6.76
C SER A 51 9.49 2.39 -5.84
N GLY A 52 8.65 1.75 -5.03
CA GLY A 52 9.06 0.69 -4.13
C GLY A 52 7.93 -0.26 -3.82
N TRP A 53 8.28 -1.52 -3.63
CA TRP A 53 7.34 -2.57 -3.27
C TRP A 53 7.29 -2.74 -1.75
N TRP A 54 6.08 -2.72 -1.19
CA TRP A 54 5.84 -2.81 0.26
C TRP A 54 4.73 -3.79 0.59
N PRO A 55 4.80 -4.47 1.75
CA PRO A 55 3.68 -5.24 2.26
C PRO A 55 2.53 -4.31 2.64
N LEU A 56 1.30 -4.70 2.30
CA LEU A 56 0.09 -3.94 2.59
C LEU A 56 -0.05 -3.66 4.09
N SER A 57 0.35 -4.61 4.94
CA SER A 57 0.33 -4.49 6.40
C SER A 57 1.14 -3.32 6.96
N THR A 58 2.13 -2.82 6.19
CA THR A 58 3.02 -1.71 6.60
C THR A 58 2.52 -0.33 6.19
N LEU A 59 1.39 -0.29 5.49
CA LEU A 59 0.87 0.89 4.83
C LEU A 59 -0.43 1.36 5.46
N VAL A 60 -0.55 2.66 5.57
CA VAL A 60 -1.75 3.33 6.04
C VAL A 60 -2.35 4.08 4.87
N PHE A 61 -3.62 3.80 4.59
CA PHE A 61 -4.37 4.41 3.49
C PHE A 61 -5.21 5.56 4.00
N VAL A 62 -5.29 6.66 3.25
CA VAL A 62 -6.32 7.67 3.50
C VAL A 62 -7.67 7.02 3.21
N GLN A 63 -8.49 6.78 4.22
CA GLN A 63 -9.90 6.50 3.97
C GLN A 63 -10.55 7.80 3.48
N ALA A 64 -11.09 7.78 2.26
CA ALA A 64 -11.90 8.86 1.71
C ALA A 64 -13.24 8.98 2.46
#